data_AF-A0A7V3SKB4-F1
#
_entry.id   AF-A0A7V3SKB4-F1
#
_cell.length_a   1.000
_cell.length_b   1.000
_cell.length_c   1.000
_cell.angle_alpha   90.00
_cell.angle_beta   90.00
_cell.angle_gamma   90.00
#
_symmetry.space_group_name_H-M   'P 1'
#
loop_
_entity.id
_entity.type
_entity.pdbx_description
1 polymer ?
#
loop_
_entity_poly.entity_id
_entity_poly.type
_entity_poly.pdbx_seq_one_letter_code
_entity_poly.pdbx_strand_id
1 'polypeptide(L)'
;MHNPFKHLFVVAAVVGVLSANVFAATTIVYSNNPAPGDNVTYSGSSGSPVAVGTSGWIYNNVRYDGHVGIRTDLPRSGNGSVWFKGEQGPSGNSSKADIEYWSPIPLGTLNDLNLLSYEWYRKSGSYTAHAHYHPVLRIWLSNDTGTSKGYLVFERAYNPSVSPVWFPI
;
A
#
# COMPACT_ATOMS: atom_id res chain seq x y z
N MET A 1 71.27 -24.22 17.91
CA MET A 1 70.64 -24.83 16.72
C MET A 1 69.31 -25.45 17.13
N HIS A 2 68.18 -24.81 16.84
CA HIS A 2 66.91 -25.44 16.42
C HIS A 2 65.92 -24.32 16.04
N ASN A 3 65.34 -24.46 14.86
CA ASN A 3 64.59 -23.43 14.15
C ASN A 3 63.15 -23.93 13.96
N PRO A 4 62.09 -23.30 14.50
CA PRO A 4 60.73 -23.77 14.32
C PRO A 4 59.94 -22.90 13.32
N PHE A 5 60.48 -22.66 12.13
CA PHE A 5 59.68 -22.21 10.98
C PHE A 5 59.08 -23.41 10.26
N LYS A 6 58.12 -24.09 10.88
CA LYS A 6 57.20 -25.01 10.20
C LYS A 6 55.92 -25.00 11.00
N HIS A 7 54.90 -24.31 10.50
CA HIS A 7 53.47 -24.66 10.52
C HIS A 7 52.72 -23.54 9.79
N LEU A 8 52.98 -23.48 8.48
CA LEU A 8 52.07 -22.88 7.52
C LEU A 8 50.97 -23.91 7.26
N PHE A 9 49.85 -23.80 7.97
CA PHE A 9 48.59 -24.43 7.57
C PHE A 9 47.47 -23.44 7.79
N VAL A 10 47.17 -22.72 6.70
CA VAL A 10 45.84 -22.32 6.22
C VAL A 10 44.72 -22.53 7.24
N VAL A 11 44.35 -21.47 7.98
CA VAL A 11 43.00 -21.36 8.54
C VAL A 11 42.27 -20.37 7.66
N ALA A 12 41.34 -20.93 6.89
CA ALA A 12 40.56 -20.26 5.88
C ALA A 12 39.87 -19.02 6.45
N ALA A 13 39.90 -17.95 5.66
CA ALA A 13 39.05 -16.80 5.79
C ALA A 13 37.58 -17.25 5.74
N VAL A 14 36.97 -17.48 6.91
CA VAL A 14 35.51 -17.40 7.06
C VAL A 14 35.20 -15.93 7.30
N VAL A 15 35.40 -15.12 6.26
CA VAL A 15 34.65 -13.87 6.14
C VAL A 15 33.25 -14.32 5.75
N GLY A 16 32.46 -14.65 6.76
CA GLY A 16 31.02 -14.80 6.61
C GLY A 16 30.51 -13.46 6.11
N VAL A 17 30.27 -13.38 4.80
CA VAL A 17 29.44 -12.34 4.22
C VAL A 17 28.07 -12.54 4.86
N LEU A 18 27.84 -11.83 5.96
CA LEU A 18 26.51 -11.57 6.48
C LEU A 18 25.80 -10.80 5.38
N SER A 19 25.12 -11.52 4.50
CA SER A 19 24.07 -10.98 3.65
C SER A 19 23.00 -10.47 4.60
N ALA A 20 23.14 -9.19 4.97
CA ALA A 20 22.09 -8.42 5.61
C ALA A 20 20.93 -8.37 4.63
N ASN A 21 20.02 -9.33 4.74
CA ASN A 21 18.68 -9.16 4.22
C ASN A 21 18.10 -7.99 5.02
N VAL A 22 18.14 -6.79 4.44
CA VAL A 22 17.37 -5.65 4.95
C VAL A 22 15.92 -6.05 4.74
N PHE A 23 15.33 -6.74 5.73
CA PHE A 23 13.89 -6.89 5.77
C PHE A 23 13.32 -5.49 5.88
N ALA A 24 12.49 -5.11 4.90
CA ALA A 24 11.73 -3.86 4.99
C ALA A 24 10.98 -3.86 6.33
N ALA A 25 11.24 -2.87 7.18
CA ALA A 25 10.57 -2.75 8.45
C ALA A 25 9.06 -2.59 8.18
N THR A 26 8.23 -3.33 8.93
CA THR A 26 6.78 -3.15 8.88
C THR A 26 6.44 -1.76 9.40
N THR A 27 5.91 -0.89 8.53
CA THR A 27 5.36 0.40 8.93
C THR A 27 3.90 0.22 9.35
N ILE A 28 3.60 0.52 10.62
CA ILE A 28 2.22 0.60 11.10
C ILE A 28 1.74 2.05 10.97
N VAL A 29 0.61 2.23 10.31
CA VAL A 29 -0.06 3.53 10.16
C VAL A 29 -1.23 3.58 11.14
N TYR A 30 -1.23 4.56 12.03
CA TYR A 30 -2.29 4.77 13.02
C TYR A 30 -3.28 5.83 12.54
N SER A 31 -4.52 5.75 13.03
CA SER A 31 -5.49 6.82 12.85
C SER A 31 -5.03 8.11 13.54
N ASN A 32 -5.45 9.25 13.01
CA ASN A 32 -5.23 10.56 13.63
C ASN A 32 -6.06 10.72 14.91
N ASN A 33 -7.28 10.18 14.90
CA ASN A 33 -8.25 10.35 15.98
C ASN A 33 -8.30 9.11 16.90
N PRO A 34 -8.69 9.30 18.17
CA PRO A 34 -8.99 8.18 19.08
C PRO A 34 -10.17 7.35 18.56
N ALA A 35 -10.41 6.20 19.22
CA ALA A 35 -11.53 5.32 18.88
C ALA A 35 -12.84 6.12 18.69
N PRO A 36 -13.58 5.88 17.59
CA PRO A 36 -13.46 4.73 16.69
C PRO A 36 -12.46 4.89 15.52
N GLY A 37 -11.64 5.94 15.52
CA GLY A 37 -10.65 6.24 14.48
C GLY A 37 -11.17 7.28 13.48
N ASP A 38 -10.54 7.33 12.30
CA ASP A 38 -10.77 8.38 11.33
C ASP A 38 -12.04 8.15 10.49
N ASN A 39 -12.60 9.25 9.99
CA ASN A 39 -13.70 9.28 9.03
C ASN A 39 -13.64 10.58 8.23
N VAL A 40 -12.86 10.59 7.15
CA VAL A 40 -12.76 11.73 6.24
C VAL A 40 -13.80 11.58 5.15
N THR A 41 -14.60 12.63 4.93
CA THR A 41 -15.64 12.70 3.90
C THR A 41 -15.87 14.15 3.46
N TYR A 42 -16.41 14.33 2.27
CA TYR A 42 -16.81 15.62 1.72
C TYR A 42 -18.08 15.45 0.88
N SER A 43 -18.99 16.41 0.93
CA SER A 43 -20.23 16.41 0.14
C SER A 43 -20.05 16.76 -1.34
N GLY A 44 -18.87 17.27 -1.72
CA GLY A 44 -18.59 17.83 -3.05
C GLY A 44 -17.62 17.02 -3.90
N SER A 45 -17.23 17.61 -5.02
CA SER A 45 -16.42 16.96 -6.07
C SER A 45 -14.97 16.71 -5.72
N SER A 46 -14.42 17.36 -4.68
CA SER A 46 -13.15 17.02 -4.05
C SER A 46 -12.96 17.81 -2.76
N GLY A 47 -12.53 17.13 -1.70
CA GLY A 47 -11.89 17.78 -0.56
C GLY A 47 -10.38 17.93 -0.72
N SER A 48 -9.78 18.72 0.16
CA SER A 48 -8.32 18.81 0.30
C SER A 48 -7.76 17.50 0.88
N PRO A 49 -6.53 17.09 0.51
CA PRO A 49 -5.90 15.94 1.13
C PRO A 49 -5.70 16.13 2.64
N VAL A 50 -5.82 15.04 3.40
CA VAL A 50 -5.61 15.02 4.86
C VAL A 50 -4.48 14.04 5.18
N ALA A 51 -3.41 14.51 5.83
CA ALA A 51 -2.31 13.64 6.25
C ALA A 51 -2.74 12.66 7.34
N VAL A 52 -2.19 11.44 7.31
CA VAL A 52 -2.35 10.41 8.34
C VAL A 52 -1.12 10.45 9.24
N GLY A 53 -1.19 11.31 10.24
CA GLY A 53 -0.09 11.64 11.15
C GLY A 53 1.16 12.05 10.38
N THR A 54 2.30 11.48 10.76
CA THR A 54 3.58 11.65 10.08
C THR A 54 3.98 10.42 9.24
N SER A 55 3.00 9.58 8.87
CA SER A 55 3.26 8.27 8.23
C SER A 55 3.65 8.33 6.75
N GLY A 56 3.52 9.51 6.13
CA GLY A 56 3.62 9.68 4.68
C GLY A 56 2.34 9.28 3.92
N TRP A 57 1.34 8.69 4.59
CA TRP A 57 0.04 8.42 4.00
C TRP A 57 -0.89 9.63 4.10
N ILE A 58 -1.77 9.75 3.12
CA ILE A 58 -2.80 10.78 3.03
C ILE A 58 -4.15 10.16 2.68
N TYR A 59 -5.24 10.73 3.19
CA TYR A 59 -6.57 10.58 2.63
C TYR A 59 -6.71 11.57 1.48
N ASN A 60 -7.00 11.07 0.28
CA ASN A 60 -6.99 11.88 -0.95
C ASN A 60 -8.21 11.57 -1.82
N ASN A 61 -8.53 12.47 -2.76
CA ASN A 61 -9.66 12.35 -3.68
C ASN A 61 -10.95 11.88 -3.01
N VAL A 62 -11.24 12.42 -1.83
CA VAL A 62 -12.45 12.14 -1.08
C VAL A 62 -13.57 13.02 -1.62
N ARG A 63 -14.64 12.42 -2.13
CA ARG A 63 -15.67 13.08 -2.94
C ARG A 63 -17.05 12.49 -2.66
N TYR A 64 -18.08 13.32 -2.76
CA TYR A 64 -19.49 12.92 -2.89
C TYR A 64 -19.92 11.89 -1.85
N ASP A 65 -19.71 12.21 -0.57
CA ASP A 65 -19.97 11.34 0.58
C ASP A 65 -19.27 9.97 0.46
N GLY A 66 -18.10 9.98 -0.19
CA GLY A 66 -17.12 8.92 -0.07
C GLY A 66 -16.37 9.08 1.24
N HIS A 67 -16.29 8.00 2.00
CA HIS A 67 -15.64 7.96 3.29
C HIS A 67 -14.37 7.12 3.21
N VAL A 68 -13.32 7.60 3.87
CA VAL A 68 -12.09 6.84 4.14
C VAL A 68 -11.59 7.12 5.55
N GLY A 69 -11.01 6.11 6.18
CA GLY A 69 -10.36 6.27 7.48
C GLY A 69 -9.73 4.99 7.97
N ILE A 70 -8.77 5.11 8.90
CA ILE A 70 -8.31 3.95 9.69
C ILE A 70 -9.23 3.85 10.90
N ARG A 71 -9.91 2.71 11.04
CA ARG A 71 -10.97 2.51 12.03
C ARG A 71 -10.70 1.35 12.97
N THR A 72 -11.03 1.52 14.24
CA THR A 72 -10.83 0.52 15.30
C THR A 72 -12.09 -0.29 15.61
N ASP A 73 -13.26 0.18 15.18
CA ASP A 73 -14.56 -0.51 15.30
C ASP A 73 -14.84 -1.48 14.13
N LEU A 74 -14.01 -1.42 13.09
CA LEU A 74 -14.04 -2.29 11.92
C LEU A 74 -12.62 -2.84 11.60
N PRO A 75 -11.96 -3.55 12.54
CA PRO A 75 -10.66 -4.13 12.26
C PRO A 75 -10.81 -5.45 11.49
N ARG A 76 -10.02 -5.63 10.43
CA ARG A 76 -9.75 -6.94 9.84
C ARG A 76 -8.95 -7.81 10.81
N SER A 77 -7.98 -7.20 11.50
CA SER A 77 -7.15 -7.75 12.57
C SER A 77 -6.50 -6.60 13.36
N GLY A 78 -6.03 -6.88 14.58
CA GLY A 78 -5.27 -5.92 15.39
C GLY A 78 -6.04 -4.64 15.76
N ASN A 79 -5.33 -3.51 15.79
CA ASN A 79 -5.80 -2.24 16.35
C ASN A 79 -6.54 -1.35 15.34
N GLY A 80 -6.83 -1.84 14.13
CA GLY A 80 -7.62 -1.10 13.17
C GLY A 80 -7.39 -1.55 11.74
N SER A 81 -8.20 -1.04 10.82
CA SER A 81 -8.03 -1.27 9.39
C SER A 81 -8.45 -0.06 8.58
N VAL A 82 -7.86 0.11 7.40
CA VAL A 82 -8.37 1.05 6.41
C VAL A 82 -9.78 0.62 6.05
N TRP A 83 -10.69 1.58 6.08
CA TRP A 83 -12.09 1.41 5.80
C TRP A 83 -12.52 2.40 4.73
N PHE A 84 -13.37 1.92 3.83
CA PHE A 84 -14.03 2.72 2.81
C PHE A 84 -15.53 2.51 2.91
N LYS A 85 -16.30 3.59 2.69
CA LYS A 85 -17.75 3.54 2.49
C LYS A 85 -18.13 4.54 1.42
N GLY A 86 -18.91 4.11 0.44
CA GLY A 86 -19.61 5.01 -0.47
C GLY A 86 -21.07 5.13 -0.04
N GLU A 87 -21.61 6.33 -0.13
CA GLU A 87 -23.04 6.60 0.08
C GLU A 87 -23.76 6.92 -1.24
N GLN A 88 -23.00 7.25 -2.29
CA GLN A 88 -23.49 7.68 -3.59
C GLN A 88 -22.85 6.88 -4.73
N GLY A 89 -23.64 6.50 -5.72
CA GLY A 89 -23.14 5.84 -6.94
C GLY A 89 -24.22 5.06 -7.70
N PRO A 90 -23.87 4.46 -8.86
CA PRO A 90 -22.59 4.56 -9.57
C PRO A 90 -22.57 5.58 -10.73
N SER A 91 -23.62 6.37 -10.91
CA SER A 91 -23.70 7.36 -12.00
C SER A 91 -23.61 8.80 -11.49
N GLY A 92 -23.18 9.71 -12.37
CA GLY A 92 -23.05 11.13 -12.03
C GLY A 92 -22.06 11.39 -10.90
N ASN A 93 -22.46 12.20 -9.93
CA ASN A 93 -21.68 12.48 -8.73
C ASN A 93 -21.66 11.24 -7.82
N SER A 94 -20.60 10.45 -7.92
CA SER A 94 -20.45 9.19 -7.18
C SER A 94 -19.37 9.29 -6.11
N SER A 95 -19.58 8.58 -5.00
CA SER A 95 -18.62 8.50 -3.91
C SER A 95 -17.26 8.02 -4.40
N LYS A 96 -16.21 8.70 -3.98
CA LYS A 96 -14.82 8.30 -4.19
C LYS A 96 -14.02 8.63 -2.96
N ALA A 97 -13.07 7.78 -2.62
CA ALA A 97 -12.03 8.09 -1.64
C ALA A 97 -10.80 7.24 -1.91
N ASP A 98 -9.62 7.82 -1.71
CA ASP A 98 -8.33 7.14 -1.80
C ASP A 98 -7.61 7.26 -0.44
N ILE A 99 -6.83 6.24 -0.09
CA ILE A 99 -5.71 6.39 0.86
C ILE A 99 -4.43 6.13 0.07
N GLU A 100 -3.47 7.03 0.17
CA GLU A 100 -2.31 7.06 -0.73
C GLU A 100 -1.04 7.29 0.07
N TYR A 101 0.01 6.52 -0.21
CA TYR A 101 1.35 6.88 0.24
C TYR A 101 1.86 7.99 -0.67
N TRP A 102 2.01 9.19 -0.12
CA TRP A 102 2.41 10.36 -0.89
C TRP A 102 3.92 10.33 -1.14
N SER A 103 4.29 9.92 -2.35
CA SER A 103 5.68 9.98 -2.83
C SER A 103 5.83 11.06 -3.89
N PRO A 104 6.82 11.97 -3.79
CA PRO A 104 7.09 12.96 -4.84
C PRO A 104 7.71 12.35 -6.11
N ILE A 105 8.13 11.08 -6.04
CA ILE A 105 8.74 10.32 -7.14
C ILE A 105 8.10 8.93 -7.26
N PRO A 106 8.17 8.28 -8.44
CA PRO A 106 7.76 6.89 -8.58
C PRO A 106 8.48 5.97 -7.59
N LEU A 107 7.81 4.89 -7.18
CA LEU A 107 8.32 3.96 -6.16
C LEU A 107 9.42 3.00 -6.66
N GLY A 108 9.81 3.14 -7.93
CA GLY A 108 10.78 2.28 -8.61
C GLY A 108 10.27 1.81 -9.96
N THR A 109 10.93 0.80 -10.49
CA THR A 109 10.55 0.12 -11.73
C THR A 109 9.61 -1.05 -11.45
N LEU A 110 8.95 -1.57 -12.48
CA LEU A 110 8.16 -2.80 -12.33
C LEU A 110 9.05 -4.00 -11.96
N ASN A 111 10.32 -4.01 -12.39
CA ASN A 111 11.27 -5.07 -12.08
C ASN A 111 11.68 -5.08 -10.59
N ASP A 112 11.51 -3.95 -9.89
CA ASP A 112 11.76 -3.86 -8.44
C ASP A 112 10.61 -4.44 -7.60
N LEU A 113 9.42 -4.65 -8.20
CA LEU A 113 8.23 -5.13 -7.51
C LEU A 113 8.24 -6.66 -7.38
N ASN A 114 8.71 -7.15 -6.23
CA ASN A 114 8.77 -8.59 -5.96
C ASN A 114 7.44 -9.19 -5.46
N LEU A 115 6.73 -8.48 -4.58
CA LEU A 115 5.47 -8.94 -3.98
C LEU A 115 4.57 -7.75 -3.67
N LEU A 116 3.30 -7.87 -4.07
CA LEU A 116 2.22 -7.01 -3.60
C LEU A 116 1.07 -7.89 -3.13
N SER A 117 0.60 -7.67 -1.91
CA SER A 117 -0.58 -8.34 -1.39
C SER A 117 -1.38 -7.39 -0.52
N TYR A 118 -2.69 -7.61 -0.46
CA TYR A 118 -3.56 -6.98 0.50
C TYR A 118 -4.65 -7.95 0.91
N GLU A 119 -5.06 -7.82 2.15
CA GLU A 119 -6.27 -8.43 2.64
C GLU A 119 -7.35 -7.38 2.78
N TRP A 120 -8.58 -7.80 2.55
CA TRP A 120 -9.74 -6.95 2.75
C TRP A 120 -10.92 -7.82 3.12
N TYR A 121 -11.92 -7.20 3.70
CA TYR A 121 -13.18 -7.85 4.03
C TYR A 121 -14.31 -6.86 3.82
N ARG A 122 -15.54 -7.40 3.74
CA ARG A 122 -16.76 -6.60 3.83
C ARG A 122 -17.35 -6.83 5.20
N LYS A 123 -17.80 -5.77 5.86
CA LYS A 123 -18.68 -5.91 7.01
C LYS A 123 -19.90 -6.74 6.59
N SER A 124 -20.44 -7.60 7.45
CA SER A 124 -21.71 -8.27 7.15
C SER A 124 -22.88 -7.29 7.35
N GLY A 125 -23.97 -7.45 6.58
CA GLY A 125 -25.20 -6.67 6.72
C GLY A 125 -25.71 -6.04 5.41
N SER A 126 -26.85 -5.35 5.48
CA SER A 126 -27.66 -4.95 4.32
C SER A 126 -27.14 -3.75 3.50
N TYR A 127 -25.94 -3.23 3.80
CA TYR A 127 -25.39 -2.01 3.18
C TYR A 127 -23.94 -2.16 2.77
N THR A 128 -23.58 -3.32 2.21
CA THR A 128 -22.22 -3.57 1.71
C THR A 128 -22.22 -3.72 0.21
N ALA A 129 -21.18 -3.16 -0.43
CA ALA A 129 -20.98 -3.30 -1.87
C ALA A 129 -21.07 -4.77 -2.32
N HIS A 130 -21.62 -5.00 -3.52
CA HIS A 130 -21.80 -6.33 -4.10
C HIS A 130 -20.50 -7.17 -4.08
N ALA A 131 -20.70 -8.49 -4.03
CA ALA A 131 -19.62 -9.47 -3.84
C ALA A 131 -18.51 -9.46 -4.91
N HIS A 132 -18.74 -8.83 -6.06
CA HIS A 132 -17.76 -8.70 -7.14
C HIS A 132 -16.93 -7.39 -7.08
N TYR A 133 -17.27 -6.42 -6.21
CA TYR A 133 -16.49 -5.20 -6.06
C TYR A 133 -15.35 -5.39 -5.08
N HIS A 134 -14.14 -5.00 -5.46
CA HIS A 134 -12.94 -5.16 -4.64
C HIS A 134 -12.21 -3.81 -4.51
N PRO A 135 -11.46 -3.57 -3.43
CA PRO A 135 -10.53 -2.46 -3.40
C PRO A 135 -9.53 -2.57 -4.55
N VAL A 136 -9.31 -1.45 -5.23
CA VAL A 136 -8.31 -1.32 -6.30
C VAL A 136 -7.01 -0.80 -5.69
N LEU A 137 -5.90 -1.45 -6.01
CA LEU A 137 -4.57 -0.94 -5.69
C LEU A 137 -3.95 -0.30 -6.92
N ARG A 138 -3.24 0.80 -6.72
CA ARG A 138 -2.47 1.48 -7.76
C ARG A 138 -1.06 1.70 -7.25
N ILE A 139 -0.06 1.43 -8.08
CA ILE A 139 1.35 1.68 -7.75
C ILE A 139 1.96 2.56 -8.84
N TRP A 140 2.52 3.70 -8.43
CA TRP A 140 3.21 4.61 -9.33
C TRP A 140 4.63 4.15 -9.60
N LEU A 141 4.93 3.82 -10.85
CA LEU A 141 6.19 3.24 -11.31
C LEU A 141 6.79 4.09 -12.44
N SER A 142 8.09 3.90 -12.68
CA SER A 142 8.79 4.40 -13.86
C SER A 142 9.46 3.29 -14.65
N ASN A 143 9.93 3.61 -15.85
CA ASN A 143 10.95 2.79 -16.52
C ASN A 143 12.33 3.02 -15.88
N ASP A 144 13.32 2.20 -16.27
CA ASP A 144 14.68 2.21 -15.72
C ASP A 144 15.39 3.56 -15.89
N THR A 145 15.05 4.31 -16.93
CA THR A 145 15.62 5.64 -17.20
C THR A 145 14.85 6.77 -16.53
N GLY A 146 13.73 6.49 -15.86
CA GLY A 146 12.86 7.49 -15.23
C GLY A 146 12.11 8.41 -16.20
N THR A 147 12.25 8.21 -17.51
CA THR A 147 11.70 9.06 -18.58
C THR A 147 10.22 8.79 -18.84
N SER A 148 9.74 7.60 -18.51
CA SER A 148 8.34 7.20 -18.65
C SER A 148 7.81 6.76 -17.30
N LYS A 149 6.59 7.17 -16.98
CA LYS A 149 5.92 6.92 -15.70
C LYS A 149 4.53 6.39 -15.96
N GLY A 150 4.00 5.58 -15.04
CA GLY A 150 2.68 5.01 -15.17
C GLY A 150 2.21 4.35 -13.89
N TYR A 151 0.95 3.93 -13.88
CA TYR A 151 0.39 3.19 -12.77
C TYR A 151 0.22 1.72 -13.16
N LEU A 152 0.72 0.83 -12.31
CA LEU A 152 0.23 -0.54 -12.26
C LEU A 152 -1.09 -0.54 -11.46
N VAL A 153 -2.18 -1.01 -12.07
CA VAL A 153 -3.50 -1.09 -11.43
C VAL A 153 -3.87 -2.55 -11.20
N PHE A 154 -4.20 -2.90 -9.96
CA PHE A 154 -4.62 -4.24 -9.58
C PHE A 154 -6.05 -4.24 -9.03
N GLU A 155 -6.90 -5.04 -9.66
CA GLU A 155 -8.28 -5.28 -9.24
C GLU A 155 -8.63 -6.77 -9.37
N ARG A 156 -9.11 -7.40 -8.29
CA ARG A 156 -9.42 -8.84 -8.31
C ARG A 156 -10.61 -9.21 -9.21
N ALA A 157 -11.46 -8.26 -9.62
CA ALA A 157 -12.68 -8.55 -10.37
C ALA A 157 -12.36 -8.87 -11.84
N TYR A 158 -11.36 -8.19 -12.39
CA TYR A 158 -10.88 -8.38 -13.75
C TYR A 158 -9.67 -9.33 -13.84
N ASN A 159 -9.05 -9.67 -12.70
CA ASN A 159 -7.91 -10.57 -12.62
C ASN A 159 -8.23 -11.87 -11.84
N PRO A 160 -9.20 -12.71 -12.25
CA PRO A 160 -9.38 -13.99 -11.59
C PRO A 160 -8.18 -14.94 -11.81
N SER A 161 -7.38 -14.79 -12.89
CA SER A 161 -6.25 -15.69 -13.20
C SER A 161 -5.21 -15.21 -14.26
N VAL A 162 -4.69 -13.97 -14.33
CA VAL A 162 -3.57 -13.63 -15.27
C VAL A 162 -2.78 -12.35 -14.98
N SER A 163 -1.59 -12.28 -15.59
CA SER A 163 -0.50 -11.27 -15.58
C SER A 163 -0.93 -9.77 -15.53
N PRO A 164 -0.12 -8.91 -14.85
CA PRO A 164 -0.28 -7.45 -14.82
C PRO A 164 -0.59 -6.79 -16.19
N VAL A 165 -1.53 -5.83 -16.18
CA VAL A 165 -1.86 -4.99 -17.35
C VAL A 165 -1.26 -3.60 -17.14
N TRP A 166 -0.44 -3.15 -18.09
CA TRP A 166 0.20 -1.85 -18.08
C TRP A 166 -0.71 -0.81 -18.76
N PHE A 167 -0.82 0.39 -18.18
CA PHE A 167 -1.55 1.51 -18.77
C PHE A 167 -0.62 2.73 -19.00
N PRO A 168 -0.56 3.27 -20.25
CA PRO A 168 0.13 4.52 -20.53
C PRO A 168 -0.65 5.70 -19.97
N ILE A 169 0.08 6.68 -19.47
CA ILE A 169 -0.38 8.07 -19.36
C ILE A 169 0.31 8.89 -20.45
#